data_AF-T1B331-F1
#
_entry.id   AF-T1B331-F1
#
_cell.length_a   1.000
_cell.length_b   1.000
_cell.length_c   1.000
_cell.angle_alpha   90.00
_cell.angle_beta   90.00
_cell.angle_gamma   90.00
#
_symmetry.space_group_name_H-M   'P 1'
#
loop_
_entity.id
_entity.type
_entity.pdbx_description
1 polymer ?
#
loop_
_entity_poly.entity_id
_entity_poly.type
_entity_poly.pdbx_seq_one_letter_code
_entity_poly.pdbx_strand_id
1 'polypeptide(L)'
;AIAPHIQQVWEKLGRSGMPPSTSTVLRWKRAYLDAERDPASLAPHTALKGNRTVREVARLSEMAAALIDEKYLTEERPTIQDILDLLIAQVNRENKTLPRSMQIARPTRRYIRRMIEKIPAYDRDVARRGKVEADRRYRSSLGQIVAGKPLERAEIDHTRMDLMVIC
;
A
#
# COMPACT_ATOMS: atom_id res chain seq x y z
N ALA A 1 44.57 -16.50 -10.70
CA ALA A 1 43.16 -16.92 -10.76
C ALA A 1 42.47 -16.56 -9.44
N ILE A 2 41.30 -15.91 -9.46
CA ILE A 2 40.62 -15.41 -8.23
C ILE A 2 39.82 -16.52 -7.52
N ALA A 3 39.47 -17.60 -8.23
CA ALA A 3 38.71 -18.73 -7.71
C ALA A 3 39.20 -19.34 -6.37
N PRO A 4 40.50 -19.67 -6.17
CA PRO A 4 40.96 -20.26 -4.91
C PRO A 4 40.82 -19.30 -3.71
N HIS A 5 40.91 -17.98 -3.94
CA HIS A 5 40.77 -16.99 -2.87
C HIS A 5 39.29 -16.84 -2.46
N ILE A 6 38.36 -17.00 -3.41
CA ILE A 6 36.92 -16.99 -3.11
C ILE A 6 36.57 -18.16 -2.19
N GLN A 7 37.10 -19.36 -2.49
CA GLN A 7 36.87 -20.56 -1.69
C GLN A 7 37.39 -20.38 -0.25
N GLN A 8 38.62 -19.89 -0.10
CA GLN A 8 39.23 -19.65 1.21
C GLN A 8 38.44 -18.64 2.05
N VAL A 9 37.95 -17.57 1.44
CA VAL A 9 37.12 -16.56 2.14
C VAL A 9 35.74 -17.12 2.48
N TRP A 10 35.16 -17.94 1.59
CA TRP A 10 33.85 -18.57 1.82
C TRP A 10 33.88 -19.54 3.02
N GLU A 11 34.93 -20.35 3.13
CA GLU A 11 35.15 -21.26 4.27
C GLU A 11 35.30 -20.48 5.58
N LYS A 12 36.04 -19.37 5.59
CA LYS A 12 36.16 -18.49 6.77
C LYS A 12 34.83 -17.86 7.20
N LEU A 13 33.92 -17.61 6.25
CA LEU A 13 32.61 -17.01 6.54
C LEU A 13 31.59 -18.00 7.09
N GLY A 14 31.86 -19.32 7.04
CA GLY A 14 31.01 -20.35 7.65
C GLY A 14 29.57 -20.40 7.14
N ARG A 15 29.31 -19.94 5.91
CA ARG A 15 27.95 -19.89 5.34
C ARG A 15 27.55 -21.24 4.73
N SER A 16 26.29 -21.63 4.89
CA SER A 16 25.73 -22.82 4.25
C SER A 16 25.46 -22.56 2.76
N GLY A 17 25.98 -23.44 1.89
CA GLY A 17 25.75 -23.40 0.44
C GLY A 17 27.03 -23.36 -0.41
N MET A 18 26.84 -23.35 -1.73
CA MET A 18 27.93 -23.27 -2.70
C MET A 18 28.53 -21.86 -2.75
N PRO A 19 29.87 -21.74 -2.90
CA PRO A 19 30.54 -20.45 -3.04
C PRO A 19 30.06 -19.71 -4.30
N PRO A 20 30.05 -18.37 -4.29
CA PRO A 20 29.70 -17.59 -5.47
C PRO A 20 30.72 -17.83 -6.58
N SER A 21 30.25 -17.84 -7.82
CA SER A 21 31.13 -17.93 -8.99
C SER A 21 32.08 -16.73 -9.08
N THR A 22 33.21 -16.91 -9.77
CA THR A 22 34.17 -15.83 -10.06
C THR A 22 33.51 -14.64 -10.75
N SER A 23 32.58 -14.88 -11.68
CA SER A 23 31.80 -13.84 -12.36
C SER A 23 30.92 -13.04 -11.39
N THR A 24 30.32 -13.69 -10.39
CA THR A 24 29.51 -13.03 -9.35
C THR A 24 30.34 -12.08 -8.51
N VAL A 25 31.53 -12.52 -8.06
CA VAL A 25 32.43 -11.70 -7.25
C VAL A 25 33.00 -10.52 -8.04
N LEU A 26 33.34 -10.72 -9.32
CA LEU A 26 33.78 -9.63 -10.19
C LEU A 26 32.68 -8.60 -10.44
N ARG A 27 31.42 -9.03 -10.59
CA ARG A 27 30.27 -8.12 -10.70
C ARG A 27 30.08 -7.29 -9.44
N TRP A 28 30.17 -7.91 -8.26
CA TRP A 28 30.12 -7.19 -6.98
C TRP A 28 31.25 -6.18 -6.84
N LYS A 29 32.48 -6.57 -7.21
CA LYS A 29 33.63 -5.67 -7.18
C LYS A 29 33.43 -4.45 -8.07
N ARG A 30 32.88 -4.62 -9.29
CA ARG A 30 32.56 -3.49 -10.18
C ARG A 30 31.51 -2.58 -9.57
N ALA A 31 30.37 -3.13 -9.13
CA ALA A 31 29.30 -2.36 -8.50
C ALA A 31 29.80 -1.56 -7.27
N TYR A 32 30.68 -2.15 -6.47
CA TYR A 32 31.30 -1.49 -5.32
C TYR A 32 32.24 -0.36 -5.71
N LEU A 33 33.03 -0.52 -6.78
CA LEU A 33 33.92 0.53 -7.28
C LEU A 33 33.14 1.67 -7.95
N ASP A 34 32.10 1.35 -8.70
CA ASP A 34 31.24 2.33 -9.37
C ASP A 34 30.43 3.18 -8.37
N ALA A 35 30.14 2.63 -7.19
CA ALA A 35 29.47 3.32 -6.09
C ALA A 35 30.43 3.95 -5.07
N GLU A 36 31.63 4.36 -5.51
CA GLU A 36 32.65 5.03 -4.66
C GLU A 36 33.02 4.26 -3.39
N ARG A 37 32.96 2.92 -3.44
CA ARG A 37 33.26 2.01 -2.32
C ARG A 37 32.21 2.03 -1.19
N ASP A 38 30.96 2.37 -1.51
CA ASP A 38 29.84 2.22 -0.59
C ASP A 38 29.39 0.74 -0.48
N PRO A 39 29.43 0.12 0.72
CA PRO A 39 28.92 -1.25 0.92
C PRO A 39 27.42 -1.39 0.68
N ALA A 40 26.62 -0.31 0.75
CA ALA A 40 25.19 -0.37 0.45
C ALA A 40 24.90 -0.77 -1.01
N SER A 41 25.84 -0.52 -1.93
CA SER A 41 25.76 -0.95 -3.34
C SER A 41 25.63 -2.46 -3.53
N LEU A 42 26.10 -3.25 -2.57
CA LEU A 42 26.04 -4.72 -2.60
C LEU A 42 24.73 -5.27 -2.03
N ALA A 43 23.91 -4.41 -1.40
CA ALA A 43 22.62 -4.81 -0.88
C ALA A 43 21.68 -5.28 -2.00
N PRO A 44 20.82 -6.27 -1.75
CA PRO A 44 19.82 -6.68 -2.72
C PRO A 44 18.85 -5.53 -2.99
N HIS A 45 18.81 -5.05 -4.23
CA HIS A 45 17.89 -3.99 -4.68
C HIS A 45 16.47 -4.55 -4.91
N THR A 46 16.00 -5.44 -4.05
CA THR A 46 14.68 -6.07 -4.13
C THR A 46 13.56 -5.03 -4.04
N ALA A 47 13.76 -3.97 -3.27
CA ALA A 47 12.83 -2.83 -3.19
C ALA A 47 12.70 -2.05 -4.52
N LEU A 48 13.72 -2.08 -5.38
CA LEU A 48 13.69 -1.45 -6.70
C LEU A 48 13.15 -2.40 -7.80
N LYS A 49 12.74 -3.62 -7.43
CA LYS A 49 12.05 -4.51 -8.36
C LYS A 49 10.62 -4.04 -8.53
N GLY A 50 10.16 -3.97 -9.78
CA GLY A 50 8.81 -3.54 -10.09
C GLY A 50 8.73 -2.85 -11.43
N ASN A 51 7.61 -2.19 -11.67
CA ASN A 51 7.36 -1.46 -12.90
C ASN A 51 8.23 -0.20 -12.94
N ARG A 52 9.26 -0.18 -13.81
CA ARG A 52 10.22 0.93 -13.94
C ARG A 52 9.73 2.07 -14.85
N THR A 53 8.62 1.84 -15.56
CA THR A 53 8.00 2.80 -16.47
C THR A 53 6.51 2.89 -16.17
N VAL A 54 5.94 4.10 -16.20
CA VAL A 54 4.50 4.28 -16.02
C VAL A 54 3.79 3.61 -17.21
N ARG A 55 3.09 2.49 -16.95
CA ARG A 55 2.28 1.78 -17.95
C ARG A 55 0.83 2.28 -17.99
N GLU A 56 0.48 3.15 -17.05
CA GLU A 56 -0.86 3.69 -16.92
C GLU A 56 -1.01 4.86 -17.90
N VAL A 57 -2.05 4.80 -18.73
CA VAL A 57 -2.43 5.94 -19.57
C VAL A 57 -2.85 7.06 -18.62
N ALA A 58 -2.15 8.19 -18.63
CA ALA A 58 -2.40 9.33 -17.73
C ALA A 58 -3.90 9.68 -17.68
N ARG A 59 -4.54 9.67 -18.85
CA ARG A 59 -5.97 9.91 -19.01
C ARG A 59 -6.85 8.96 -18.21
N LEU A 60 -6.56 7.65 -18.24
CA LEU A 60 -7.33 6.66 -17.47
C LEU A 60 -7.19 6.91 -15.96
N SER A 61 -6.00 7.29 -15.52
CA SER A 61 -5.75 7.61 -14.11
C SER A 61 -6.51 8.84 -13.66
N GLU A 62 -6.56 9.90 -14.48
CA GLU A 62 -7.33 11.11 -14.20
C GLU A 62 -8.82 10.81 -14.07
N MET A 63 -9.41 10.13 -15.05
CA MET A 63 -10.82 9.76 -15.04
C MET A 63 -11.18 8.94 -13.81
N ALA A 64 -10.34 7.96 -13.49
CA ALA A 64 -10.61 7.05 -12.40
C ALA A 64 -10.37 7.71 -11.03
N ALA A 65 -9.43 8.63 -10.90
CA ALA A 65 -9.25 9.44 -9.69
C ALA A 65 -10.44 10.36 -9.46
N ALA A 66 -10.91 11.08 -10.49
CA ALA A 66 -12.09 11.94 -10.41
C ALA A 66 -13.34 11.15 -9.98
N LEU A 67 -13.54 9.97 -10.55
CA LEU A 67 -14.70 9.13 -10.23
C LEU A 67 -14.64 8.57 -8.79
N ILE A 68 -13.44 8.24 -8.28
CA ILE A 68 -13.28 7.82 -6.89
C ILE A 68 -13.62 8.98 -5.94
N ASP A 69 -13.13 10.18 -6.24
CA ASP A 69 -13.38 11.34 -5.39
C ASP A 69 -14.86 11.74 -5.40
N GLU A 70 -15.47 11.81 -6.58
CA GLU A 70 -16.86 12.25 -6.73
C GLU A 70 -17.89 11.22 -6.24
N LYS A 71 -17.65 9.92 -6.50
CA LYS A 71 -18.66 8.87 -6.24
C LYS A 71 -18.28 7.93 -5.12
N TYR A 72 -17.02 7.49 -5.03
CA TYR A 72 -16.62 6.47 -4.06
C TYR A 72 -16.42 7.03 -2.64
N LEU A 73 -15.89 8.25 -2.52
CA LEU A 73 -15.67 8.97 -1.27
C LEU A 73 -16.93 9.72 -0.81
N THR A 74 -18.05 9.01 -0.78
CA THR A 74 -19.36 9.54 -0.38
C THR A 74 -20.01 8.67 0.69
N GLU A 75 -20.98 9.25 1.41
CA GLU A 75 -21.76 8.55 2.44
C GLU A 75 -22.71 7.49 1.85
N GLU A 76 -23.04 7.57 0.56
CA GLU A 76 -23.82 6.56 -0.18
C GLU A 76 -23.10 5.21 -0.26
N ARG A 77 -21.77 5.21 -0.05
CA ARG A 77 -20.93 4.01 0.04
C ARG A 77 -21.07 3.05 -1.16
N PRO A 78 -21.01 3.53 -2.42
CA PRO A 78 -21.07 2.63 -3.56
C PRO A 78 -19.94 1.60 -3.53
N THR A 79 -20.19 0.47 -4.18
CA THR A 79 -19.25 -0.64 -4.25
C THR A 79 -18.15 -0.35 -5.27
N ILE A 80 -17.05 -1.09 -5.18
CA ILE A 80 -15.98 -1.04 -6.19
C ILE A 80 -16.50 -1.44 -7.57
N GLN A 81 -17.57 -2.26 -7.62
CA GLN A 81 -18.17 -2.68 -8.89
C GLN A 81 -18.90 -1.51 -9.56
N ASP A 82 -19.65 -0.72 -8.80
CA ASP A 82 -20.39 0.43 -9.33
C ASP A 82 -19.44 1.46 -9.96
N ILE A 83 -18.31 1.73 -9.28
CA ILE A 83 -17.26 2.61 -9.81
C ILE A 83 -16.61 2.01 -11.06
N LEU A 84 -16.43 0.69 -11.12
CA LEU A 84 -15.91 0.02 -12.31
C LEU A 84 -16.84 0.19 -13.51
N ASP A 85 -18.14 0.00 -13.30
CA ASP A 85 -19.11 0.06 -14.38
C ASP A 85 -19.26 1.50 -14.90
N LEU A 86 -19.27 2.49 -14.01
CA LEU A 86 -19.22 3.91 -14.36
C LEU A 86 -17.95 4.27 -15.14
N LEU A 87 -16.79 3.80 -14.69
CA LEU A 87 -15.51 4.06 -15.38
C LEU A 87 -15.48 3.41 -16.76
N ILE A 88 -15.96 2.17 -16.90
CA ILE A 88 -16.06 1.48 -18.20
C ILE A 88 -16.98 2.29 -19.13
N ALA A 89 -18.12 2.76 -18.64
CA ALA A 89 -19.03 3.59 -19.44
C ALA A 89 -18.38 4.90 -19.90
N GLN A 90 -17.55 5.53 -19.06
CA GLN A 90 -16.83 6.75 -19.41
C GLN A 90 -15.71 6.49 -20.42
N VAL A 91 -14.90 5.44 -20.21
CA VAL A 91 -13.85 5.01 -21.15
C VAL A 91 -14.43 4.65 -22.51
N ASN A 92 -15.56 3.94 -22.54
CA ASN A 92 -16.24 3.60 -23.79
C ASN A 92 -16.75 4.85 -24.54
N ARG A 93 -17.23 5.88 -23.82
CA ARG A 93 -17.62 7.15 -24.43
C ARG A 93 -16.43 7.88 -25.04
N GLU A 94 -15.31 7.92 -24.33
CA GLU A 94 -14.09 8.59 -24.82
C GLU A 94 -13.46 7.84 -25.99
N ASN A 95 -13.40 6.50 -25.93
CA ASN A 95 -12.89 5.66 -27.02
C ASN A 95 -13.68 5.78 -28.33
N LYS A 96 -14.95 6.21 -28.29
CA LYS A 96 -15.72 6.50 -29.51
C LYS A 96 -15.21 7.74 -30.26
N THR A 97 -14.58 8.67 -29.54
CA THR A 97 -14.02 9.90 -30.11
C THR A 97 -12.55 9.76 -30.53
N LEU A 98 -11.87 8.72 -30.04
CA LEU A 98 -10.44 8.51 -30.26
C LEU A 98 -10.18 7.57 -31.45
N PRO A 99 -9.08 7.79 -32.21
CA PRO A 99 -8.62 6.84 -33.21
C PRO A 99 -8.16 5.54 -32.54
N ARG A 100 -8.21 4.42 -33.27
CA ARG A 100 -7.88 3.07 -32.74
C ARG A 100 -6.52 2.99 -32.03
N SER A 101 -5.53 3.75 -32.49
CA SER A 101 -4.18 3.79 -31.92
C SER A 101 -4.10 4.47 -30.55
N MET A 102 -5.08 5.31 -30.20
CA MET A 102 -5.13 6.05 -28.93
C MET A 102 -6.24 5.55 -27.99
N GLN A 103 -6.89 4.44 -28.32
CA GLN A 103 -7.94 3.90 -27.46
C GLN A 103 -7.39 3.46 -26.11
N ILE A 104 -8.10 3.87 -25.07
CA ILE A 104 -7.80 3.56 -23.68
C ILE A 104 -8.23 2.11 -23.43
N ALA A 105 -7.32 1.32 -22.87
CA ALA A 105 -7.62 -0.06 -22.50
C ALA A 105 -8.71 -0.12 -21.42
N ARG A 106 -9.53 -1.17 -21.47
CA ARG A 106 -10.61 -1.37 -20.51
C ARG A 106 -10.03 -1.53 -19.08
N PRO A 107 -10.49 -0.73 -18.10
CA PRO A 107 -10.03 -0.84 -16.73
C PRO A 107 -10.52 -2.13 -16.07
N THR A 108 -9.81 -2.57 -15.04
CA THR A 108 -10.14 -3.79 -14.28
C THR A 108 -10.49 -3.46 -12.83
N ARG A 109 -11.24 -4.34 -12.17
CA ARG A 109 -11.54 -4.21 -10.73
C ARG A 109 -10.28 -4.08 -9.88
N ARG A 110 -9.21 -4.80 -10.24
CA ARG A 110 -7.92 -4.74 -9.55
C ARG A 110 -7.27 -3.37 -9.64
N TYR A 111 -7.42 -2.68 -10.78
CA TYR A 111 -6.90 -1.33 -10.98
C TYR A 111 -7.55 -0.35 -10.01
N ILE A 112 -8.88 -0.30 -9.97
CA ILE A 112 -9.63 0.60 -9.07
C ILE A 112 -9.31 0.29 -7.60
N ARG A 113 -9.27 -1.00 -7.22
CA ARG A 113 -8.88 -1.40 -5.87
C ARG A 113 -7.50 -0.83 -5.49
N ARG A 114 -6.50 -0.97 -6.35
CA ARG A 114 -5.15 -0.44 -6.10
C ARG A 114 -5.17 1.07 -5.92
N MET A 115 -5.99 1.79 -6.68
CA MET A 115 -6.08 3.24 -6.53
C MET A 115 -6.75 3.64 -5.21
N ILE A 116 -7.81 2.93 -4.80
CA ILE A 116 -8.44 3.14 -3.48
C ILE A 116 -7.47 2.82 -2.34
N GLU A 117 -6.65 1.78 -2.49
CA GLU A 117 -5.63 1.40 -1.50
C GLU A 117 -4.50 2.43 -1.36
N LYS A 118 -4.27 3.29 -2.35
CA LYS A 118 -3.32 4.42 -2.24
C LYS A 118 -3.85 5.52 -1.31
N ILE A 119 -5.16 5.62 -1.12
CA ILE A 119 -5.78 6.61 -0.24
C ILE A 119 -5.62 6.11 1.21
N PRO A 120 -5.17 6.95 2.15
CA PRO A 120 -5.06 6.58 3.55
C PRO A 120 -6.38 6.01 4.10
N ALA A 121 -6.25 4.96 4.91
CA ALA A 121 -7.43 4.22 5.39
C ALA A 121 -8.34 5.09 6.27
N TYR A 122 -7.76 6.01 7.05
CA TYR A 122 -8.51 7.00 7.84
C TYR A 122 -9.36 7.92 6.95
N ASP A 123 -8.75 8.55 5.94
CA ASP A 123 -9.46 9.48 5.05
C ASP A 123 -10.62 8.81 4.31
N ARG A 124 -10.42 7.56 3.87
CA ARG A 124 -11.50 6.77 3.26
C ARG A 124 -12.68 6.55 4.19
N ASP A 125 -12.41 6.27 5.46
CA ASP A 125 -13.44 6.03 6.46
C ASP A 125 -14.08 7.34 6.93
N VAL A 126 -13.35 8.46 6.98
CA VAL A 126 -13.94 9.79 7.22
C VAL A 126 -14.94 10.11 6.13
N ALA A 127 -14.57 9.96 4.86
CA ALA A 127 -15.44 10.26 3.73
C ALA A 127 -16.67 9.33 3.64
N ARG A 128 -16.50 8.05 4.00
CA ARG A 128 -17.57 7.04 3.86
C ARG A 128 -18.43 6.86 5.11
N ARG A 129 -17.86 7.05 6.30
CA ARG A 129 -18.48 6.73 7.60
C ARG A 129 -18.63 7.93 8.52
N GLY A 130 -18.10 9.07 8.14
CA GLY A 130 -18.06 10.26 8.96
C GLY A 130 -16.89 10.25 9.93
N LYS A 131 -16.53 11.45 10.38
CA LYS A 131 -15.36 11.69 11.23
C LYS A 131 -15.42 10.94 12.57
N VAL A 132 -16.58 10.91 13.22
CA VAL A 132 -16.75 10.28 14.55
C VAL A 132 -16.44 8.78 14.51
N GLU A 133 -16.97 8.07 13.51
CA GLU A 133 -16.74 6.63 13.36
C GLU A 133 -15.30 6.33 12.91
N ALA A 134 -14.72 7.18 12.06
CA ALA A 134 -13.31 7.06 11.69
C ALA A 134 -12.40 7.27 12.91
N ASP A 135 -12.63 8.32 13.69
CA ASP A 135 -11.89 8.61 14.92
C ASP A 135 -12.01 7.45 15.90
N ARG A 136 -13.21 6.89 16.10
CA ARG A 136 -13.41 5.71 16.96
C ARG A 136 -12.63 4.50 16.46
N ARG A 137 -12.63 4.23 15.15
CA ARG A 137 -12.00 3.05 14.54
C ARG A 137 -10.47 3.12 14.54
N TYR A 138 -9.92 4.29 14.25
CA TYR A 138 -8.48 4.53 14.13
C TYR A 138 -7.87 5.15 15.39
N ARG A 139 -8.64 5.27 16.47
CA ARG A 139 -8.15 5.74 17.75
C ARG A 139 -6.98 4.87 18.20
N SER A 140 -5.78 5.45 18.16
CA SER A 140 -4.64 4.87 18.86
C SER A 140 -4.91 4.95 20.37
N SER A 141 -4.87 3.82 21.07
CA SER A 141 -4.87 3.83 22.53
C SER A 141 -3.58 4.49 23.01
N LEU A 142 -3.65 5.78 23.36
CA LEU A 142 -2.55 6.51 23.98
C LEU A 142 -2.46 6.12 25.45
N GLY A 143 -1.86 4.95 25.71
CA GLY A 143 -1.49 4.50 27.05
C GLY A 143 -2.67 4.18 27.97
N GLN A 144 -2.58 3.04 28.66
CA GLN A 144 -3.44 2.83 29.83
C GLN A 144 -2.90 3.70 30.97
N ILE A 145 -3.79 4.43 31.65
CA ILE A 145 -3.45 5.05 32.94
C ILE A 145 -3.24 3.89 33.91
N VAL A 146 -1.98 3.67 34.31
CA VAL A 146 -1.60 2.60 35.24
C VAL A 146 -1.94 3.08 36.65
N ALA A 147 -2.90 2.42 37.31
CA ALA A 147 -3.15 2.60 38.73
C ALA A 147 -2.08 1.79 39.51
N GLY A 148 -1.34 2.44 40.39
CA GLY A 148 -0.35 1.83 41.27
C GLY A 148 -0.93 1.29 42.58
N LYS A 149 -2.16 1.65 42.97
CA LYS A 149 -2.80 1.22 44.22
C LYS A 149 -4.28 0.82 44.06
N PRO A 150 -4.81 -0.08 44.90
CA PRO A 150 -6.24 -0.35 44.97
C PRO A 150 -7.03 0.95 45.26
N LEU A 151 -8.17 1.14 44.58
CA LEU A 151 -9.05 2.32 44.68
C LEU A 151 -8.47 3.66 44.19
N GLU A 152 -7.30 3.67 43.55
CA GLU A 152 -6.74 4.89 42.95
C GLU A 152 -7.58 5.41 41.77
N ARG A 153 -8.37 4.52 41.15
CA ARG A 153 -9.33 4.86 40.11
C ARG A 153 -10.65 4.13 40.35
N ALA A 154 -11.74 4.87 40.32
CA ALA A 154 -13.10 4.33 40.27
C ALA A 154 -13.73 4.77 38.93
N GLU A 155 -14.16 3.81 38.12
CA GLU A 155 -14.97 4.07 36.94
C GLU A 155 -16.44 3.96 37.32
N ILE A 156 -17.24 4.96 36.94
CA ILE A 156 -18.69 4.96 37.14
C ILE A 156 -19.30 4.69 35.77
N ASP A 157 -19.71 3.45 35.55
CA ASP A 157 -20.46 3.09 34.35
C ASP A 157 -21.96 3.32 34.59
N HIS A 158 -22.59 4.05 33.68
CA HIS A 158 -24.03 4.23 33.66
C HIS A 158 -24.63 3.30 32.61
N THR A 159 -25.41 2.32 33.05
CA THR A 159 -26.12 1.40 32.17
C THR A 159 -27.57 1.86 32.05
N ARG A 160 -28.01 2.20 30.82
CA ARG A 160 -29.43 2.44 30.58
C ARG A 160 -30.17 1.11 30.71
N MET A 161 -31.11 1.02 31.65
CA MET A 161 -32.00 -0.12 31.79
C MET A 161 -33.34 0.24 31.16
N ASP A 162 -33.78 -0.53 30.17
CA ASP A 162 -35.13 -0.43 29.62
C ASP A 162 -36.11 -1.12 30.56
N LEU A 163 -36.52 -0.39 31.61
CA LEU A 163 -37.54 -0.82 32.55
C LEU A 163 -38.83 -0.05 32.30
N MET A 164 -39.93 -0.78 32.11
CA MET A 164 -41.27 -0.20 32.07
C MET A 164 -41.83 -0.19 33.49
N VAL A 165 -41.90 0.99 34.11
CA VAL A 165 -42.49 1.17 35.44
C VAL A 165 -43.99 1.38 35.28
N ILE A 166 -44.80 0.43 35.76
CA ILE A 166 -46.26 0.55 35.79
C ILE A 166 -46.63 0.98 37.21
N CYS A 167 -47.32 2.11 37.32
CA CYS A 167 -47.86 2.65 38.57
C CYS A 167 -49.30 2.19 38.79
#